data_AF-A0A7W1T2V6-F1
#
_entry.id   AF-A0A7W1T2V6-F1
#
_cell.length_a   1.000
_cell.length_b   1.000
_cell.length_c   1.000
_cell.angle_alpha   90.00
_cell.angle_beta   90.00
_cell.angle_gamma   90.00
#
_symmetry.space_group_name_H-M   'P 1'
#
loop_
_entity.id
_entity.type
_entity.pdbx_description
1 polymer ?
#
loop_
_entity_poly.entity_id
_entity_poly.type
_entity_poly.pdbx_seq_one_letter_code
_entity_poly.pdbx_strand_id
1 'polypeptide(L)'
;DQNYPLQKRQVVTHFFTGVDVPLLPASELQARLGSTYPDPNAQSTDTHGLPVSIATRRADLLKAATRVSLAKSDTVVQAGQPFKVKVEAVSLTGHRFPAGFSQERTAYVQLRVTDANGFLLYQSGYVVDKPHPNTGETAPDGNLDDEDIEHVHAVVDPGKFADGSYTPGTATNGGNNAVFESGPDDGPELRVYAGKPEGLVLFRNELTHIFLPCPQGSDGSCSTDLVGRVDAQGNQVKAQTAHFEETFNAALANSVDNFRSLQPLQPRTFTYEIQLPTAEELQALGVTLKGPLQIHAQVNFEHFPPLFLRYLAQTTGAGGPTGAGLGLVDEKLIDDQLRNVTSVSSADSTVTLVQ
;
A
#
# COMPACT_ATOMS: atom_id res chain seq x y z
N ASP A 1 -58.44 -5.72 23.84
CA ASP A 1 -57.03 -6.12 23.63
C ASP A 1 -56.12 -4.97 23.25
N GLN A 2 -55.78 -4.07 24.19
CA GLN A 2 -54.82 -2.97 23.95
C GLN A 2 -53.62 -2.95 24.92
N ASN A 3 -53.24 -4.10 25.48
CA ASN A 3 -52.16 -4.20 26.47
C ASN A 3 -51.09 -5.26 26.12
N TYR A 4 -50.76 -5.45 24.83
CA TYR A 4 -49.51 -6.13 24.51
C TYR A 4 -48.36 -5.12 24.68
N PRO A 5 -47.45 -5.28 25.68
CA PRO A 5 -46.29 -4.42 25.76
C PRO A 5 -45.49 -4.60 24.48
N LEU A 6 -45.37 -3.53 23.69
CA LEU A 6 -44.47 -3.51 22.54
C LEU A 6 -43.09 -3.96 23.05
N GLN A 7 -42.54 -5.01 22.43
CA GLN A 7 -41.17 -5.41 22.74
C GLN A 7 -40.29 -4.18 22.60
N LYS A 8 -39.62 -3.79 23.69
CA LYS A 8 -38.66 -2.70 23.66
C LYS A 8 -37.62 -3.07 22.62
N ARG A 9 -37.52 -2.28 21.55
CA ARG A 9 -36.48 -2.45 20.55
C ARG A 9 -35.13 -2.38 21.26
N GLN A 10 -34.26 -3.34 20.99
CA GLN A 10 -32.90 -3.31 21.48
C GLN A 10 -32.26 -2.01 21.00
N VAL A 11 -31.91 -1.13 21.94
CA VAL A 11 -31.08 0.03 21.64
C VAL A 11 -29.68 -0.51 21.44
N VAL A 12 -29.14 -0.31 20.24
CA VAL A 12 -27.76 -0.64 19.90
C VAL A 12 -26.97 0.65 19.76
N THR A 13 -25.82 0.72 20.41
CA THR A 13 -24.87 1.80 20.19
C THR A 13 -24.30 1.65 18.77
N HIS A 14 -24.37 2.71 17.97
CA HIS A 14 -23.73 2.77 16.67
C HIS A 14 -22.56 3.74 16.75
N PHE A 15 -21.38 3.26 16.35
CA PHE A 15 -20.20 4.09 16.26
C PHE A 15 -19.94 4.47 14.80
N PHE A 16 -19.87 5.77 14.52
CA PHE A 16 -19.25 6.27 13.30
C PHE A 16 -17.73 6.17 13.47
N THR A 17 -17.17 5.03 13.06
CA THR A 17 -15.72 4.78 13.14
C THR A 17 -15.14 4.93 11.75
N GLY A 18 -14.18 5.85 11.59
CA GLY A 18 -13.38 5.95 10.38
C GLY A 18 -12.35 4.83 10.29
N VAL A 19 -11.65 4.77 9.16
CA VAL A 19 -10.49 3.86 9.02
C VAL A 19 -9.22 4.44 9.64
N ASP A 20 -9.25 5.71 10.06
CA ASP A 20 -8.09 6.39 10.61
C ASP A 20 -8.06 6.26 12.13
N VAL A 21 -6.87 5.98 12.66
CA VAL A 21 -6.52 6.00 14.08
C VAL A 21 -5.52 7.14 14.27
N PRO A 22 -5.62 7.96 15.32
CA PRO A 22 -4.60 8.98 15.55
C PRO A 22 -3.21 8.35 15.74
N LEU A 23 -2.18 8.95 15.15
CA LEU A 23 -0.79 8.56 15.39
C LEU A 23 -0.24 9.04 16.74
N LEU A 24 -0.98 9.88 17.48
CA LEU A 24 -0.52 10.36 18.80
C LEU A 24 -0.90 9.38 19.91
N PRO A 25 -0.07 9.22 20.95
CA PRO A 25 -0.40 8.37 22.09
C PRO A 25 -1.61 8.91 22.84
N ALA A 26 -2.36 8.02 23.49
CA ALA A 26 -3.58 8.36 24.22
C ALA A 26 -3.38 9.49 25.25
N SER A 27 -2.24 9.49 25.95
CA SER A 27 -1.90 10.53 26.93
C SER A 27 -1.79 11.92 26.30
N GLU A 28 -1.24 12.01 25.09
CA GLU A 28 -1.11 13.28 24.38
C GLU A 28 -2.45 13.74 23.80
N LEU A 29 -3.22 12.82 23.23
CA LEU A 29 -4.59 13.11 22.79
C LEU A 29 -5.44 13.62 23.94
N GLN A 30 -5.37 12.99 25.11
CA GLN A 30 -6.10 13.43 26.30
C GLN A 30 -5.60 14.77 26.84
N ALA A 31 -4.30 15.05 26.77
CA ALA A 31 -3.76 16.35 27.13
C ALA A 31 -4.27 17.47 26.21
N ARG A 32 -4.41 17.21 24.91
CA ARG A 32 -4.82 18.19 23.89
C ARG A 32 -6.34 18.32 23.75
N LEU A 33 -7.07 17.21 23.85
CA LEU A 33 -8.51 17.11 23.55
C LEU A 33 -9.38 16.92 24.80
N GLY A 34 -8.75 16.77 25.97
CA GLY A 34 -9.40 16.59 27.27
C GLY A 34 -9.28 15.18 27.82
N SER A 35 -9.26 15.07 29.15
CA SER A 35 -9.06 13.82 29.90
C SER A 35 -10.12 12.73 29.63
N THR A 36 -11.27 13.12 29.05
CA THR A 36 -12.33 12.20 28.65
C THR A 36 -12.18 11.68 27.22
N TYR A 37 -11.17 12.12 26.47
CA TYR A 37 -10.93 11.59 25.13
C TYR A 37 -10.60 10.07 25.22
N PRO A 38 -11.28 9.23 24.43
CA PRO A 38 -11.12 7.79 24.53
C PRO A 38 -9.71 7.38 24.12
N ASP A 39 -9.10 6.44 24.85
CA ASP A 39 -7.87 5.79 24.41
C ASP A 39 -8.16 5.01 23.10
N PRO A 40 -7.51 5.38 21.97
CA PRO A 40 -7.73 4.73 20.68
C PRO A 40 -7.44 3.22 20.69
N ASN A 41 -6.63 2.75 21.64
CA ASN A 41 -6.12 1.37 21.74
C ASN A 41 -6.66 0.61 22.97
N ALA A 42 -7.68 1.14 23.64
CA ALA A 42 -8.30 0.52 24.81
C ALA A 42 -8.84 -0.90 24.53
N GLN A 43 -8.46 -1.86 25.37
CA GLN A 43 -8.82 -3.28 25.19
C GLN A 43 -10.20 -3.66 25.78
N SER A 44 -10.97 -2.69 26.28
CA SER A 44 -12.27 -2.95 26.90
C SER A 44 -13.42 -2.91 25.90
N THR A 45 -14.56 -3.46 26.31
CA THR A 45 -15.83 -3.34 25.61
C THR A 45 -16.82 -2.48 26.39
N ASP A 46 -17.77 -1.88 25.70
CA ASP A 46 -18.89 -1.19 26.33
C ASP A 46 -19.90 -2.20 26.94
N THR A 47 -21.00 -1.68 27.49
CA THR A 47 -22.08 -2.47 28.09
C THR A 47 -22.82 -3.38 27.11
N HIS A 48 -22.58 -3.23 25.81
CA HIS A 48 -23.17 -4.02 24.73
C HIS A 48 -22.17 -5.01 24.11
N GLY A 49 -20.95 -5.11 24.66
CA GLY A 49 -19.90 -5.97 24.16
C GLY A 49 -19.18 -5.43 22.92
N LEU A 50 -19.39 -4.16 22.57
CA LEU A 50 -18.69 -3.52 21.45
C LEU A 50 -17.33 -2.99 21.91
N PRO A 51 -16.25 -3.15 21.13
CA PRO A 51 -14.95 -2.59 21.49
C PRO A 51 -15.01 -1.07 21.64
N VAL A 52 -14.46 -0.53 22.73
CA VAL A 52 -14.40 0.93 22.91
C VAL A 52 -13.24 1.55 22.12
N SER A 53 -12.19 0.76 21.83
CA SER A 53 -11.06 1.18 20.98
C SER A 53 -11.53 1.51 19.56
N ILE A 54 -10.99 2.62 19.03
CA ILE A 54 -11.15 2.99 17.62
C ILE A 54 -10.37 2.01 16.74
N ALA A 55 -9.17 1.60 17.15
CA ALA A 55 -8.32 0.65 16.41
C ALA A 55 -8.96 -0.73 16.23
N THR A 56 -9.56 -1.30 17.29
CA THR A 56 -10.26 -2.60 17.19
C THR A 56 -11.49 -2.47 16.29
N ARG A 57 -12.32 -1.43 16.47
CA ARG A 57 -13.49 -1.18 15.62
C ARG A 57 -13.10 -0.98 14.15
N ARG A 58 -11.99 -0.29 13.88
CA ARG A 58 -11.41 -0.18 12.53
C ARG A 58 -11.08 -1.55 11.95
N ALA A 59 -10.37 -2.39 12.69
CA ALA A 59 -10.00 -3.72 12.22
C ALA A 59 -11.23 -4.57 11.89
N ASP A 60 -12.27 -4.52 12.73
CA ASP A 60 -13.53 -5.23 12.50
C ASP A 60 -14.27 -4.70 11.27
N LEU A 61 -14.30 -3.37 11.08
CA LEU A 61 -14.88 -2.75 9.88
C LEU A 61 -14.15 -3.14 8.60
N LEU A 62 -12.82 -3.11 8.61
CA LEU A 62 -11.99 -3.51 7.47
C LEU A 62 -12.24 -4.99 7.15
N LYS A 63 -12.30 -5.86 8.16
CA LYS A 63 -12.59 -7.30 7.97
C LYS A 63 -13.94 -7.56 7.29
N ALA A 64 -14.92 -6.70 7.53
CA ALA A 64 -16.22 -6.76 6.86
C ALA A 64 -16.24 -6.09 5.47
N ALA A 65 -15.20 -5.31 5.12
CA ALA A 65 -15.18 -4.48 3.92
C ALA A 65 -14.79 -5.23 2.64
N THR A 66 -14.07 -6.35 2.74
CA THR A 66 -13.61 -7.11 1.57
C THR A 66 -13.80 -8.60 1.73
N ARG A 67 -13.83 -9.30 0.60
CA ARG A 67 -13.72 -10.76 0.55
C ARG A 67 -12.76 -11.17 -0.56
N VAL A 68 -11.97 -12.20 -0.28
CA VAL A 68 -11.08 -12.85 -1.25
C VAL A 68 -11.53 -14.29 -1.49
N SER A 69 -11.26 -14.80 -2.68
CA SER A 69 -11.47 -16.20 -3.08
C SER A 69 -10.36 -16.67 -4.02
N LEU A 70 -9.95 -17.93 -3.85
CA LEU A 70 -9.01 -18.62 -4.73
C LEU A 70 -9.68 -19.69 -5.61
N ALA A 71 -11.01 -19.76 -5.60
CA ALA A 71 -11.78 -20.86 -6.19
C ALA A 71 -11.63 -21.02 -7.72
N LYS A 72 -11.07 -20.02 -8.42
CA LYS A 72 -10.86 -20.02 -9.88
C LYS A 72 -9.41 -20.35 -10.28
N SER A 73 -8.55 -20.63 -9.31
CA SER A 73 -7.16 -21.02 -9.52
C SER A 73 -7.07 -22.42 -10.11
N ASP A 74 -5.94 -22.73 -10.75
CA ASP A 74 -5.64 -24.09 -11.18
C ASP A 74 -5.60 -25.04 -9.97
N THR A 75 -6.04 -26.29 -10.17
CA THR A 75 -6.17 -27.29 -9.09
C THR A 75 -5.14 -28.41 -9.18
N VAL A 76 -4.37 -28.44 -10.28
CA VAL A 76 -3.34 -29.43 -10.57
C VAL A 76 -2.15 -28.70 -11.20
N VAL A 77 -0.94 -29.04 -10.76
CA VAL A 77 0.32 -28.42 -11.22
C VAL A 77 1.40 -29.47 -11.41
N GLN A 78 2.41 -29.13 -12.20
CA GLN A 78 3.57 -29.96 -12.46
C GLN A 78 4.85 -29.14 -12.31
N ALA A 79 5.91 -29.74 -11.74
CA ALA A 79 7.20 -29.08 -11.64
C ALA A 79 7.72 -28.62 -13.02
N GLY A 80 8.38 -27.46 -13.07
CA GLY A 80 8.87 -26.86 -14.31
C GLY A 80 7.79 -26.28 -15.23
N GLN A 81 6.50 -26.31 -14.87
CA GLN A 81 5.44 -25.68 -15.65
C GLN A 81 4.86 -24.45 -14.93
N PRO A 82 4.39 -23.43 -15.67
CA PRO A 82 3.64 -22.34 -15.07
C PRO A 82 2.25 -22.81 -14.64
N PHE A 83 1.70 -22.18 -13.60
CA PHE A 83 0.31 -22.37 -13.22
C PHE A 83 -0.35 -21.07 -12.77
N LYS A 84 -1.67 -21.03 -12.87
CA LYS A 84 -2.45 -19.81 -12.65
C LYS A 84 -3.12 -19.81 -11.29
N VAL A 85 -2.72 -18.87 -10.44
CA VAL A 85 -3.46 -18.52 -9.24
C VAL A 85 -4.37 -17.33 -9.55
N LYS A 86 -5.68 -17.50 -9.33
CA LYS A 86 -6.67 -16.46 -9.59
C LYS A 86 -7.25 -15.97 -8.26
N VAL A 87 -6.75 -14.83 -7.82
CA VAL A 87 -7.25 -14.13 -6.64
C VAL A 87 -8.44 -13.28 -7.06
N GLU A 88 -9.64 -13.70 -6.68
CA GLU A 88 -10.84 -12.88 -6.83
C GLU A 88 -11.06 -12.07 -5.57
N ALA A 89 -11.05 -10.73 -5.67
CA ALA A 89 -11.34 -9.84 -4.56
C ALA A 89 -12.58 -8.99 -4.86
N VAL A 90 -13.40 -8.74 -3.84
CA VAL A 90 -14.60 -7.91 -3.94
C VAL A 90 -14.70 -6.97 -2.74
N SER A 91 -15.05 -5.71 -3.02
CA SER A 91 -15.48 -4.76 -1.99
C SER A 91 -16.92 -5.04 -1.60
N LEU A 92 -17.18 -5.20 -0.31
CA LEU A 92 -18.53 -5.34 0.26
C LEU A 92 -19.08 -4.00 0.75
N THR A 93 -18.35 -2.91 0.51
CA THR A 93 -18.77 -1.56 0.89
C THR A 93 -19.66 -0.95 -0.18
N GLY A 94 -20.42 0.09 0.18
CA GLY A 94 -21.25 0.86 -0.77
C GLY A 94 -20.47 1.83 -1.66
N HIS A 95 -19.14 1.82 -1.57
CA HIS A 95 -18.23 2.68 -2.31
C HIS A 95 -16.98 1.89 -2.75
N ARG A 96 -16.01 2.60 -3.34
CA ARG A 96 -14.71 2.00 -3.70
C ARG A 96 -13.93 1.61 -2.45
N PHE A 97 -13.15 0.53 -2.50
CA PHE A 97 -12.28 0.10 -1.41
C PHE A 97 -10.80 0.06 -1.86
N PRO A 98 -9.87 0.69 -1.12
CA PRO A 98 -10.15 1.66 -0.06
C PRO A 98 -10.84 2.93 -0.64
N ALA A 99 -11.60 3.63 0.21
CA ALA A 99 -12.11 4.97 -0.11
C ALA A 99 -11.28 6.02 0.62
N GLY A 100 -11.36 7.27 0.17
CA GLY A 100 -10.52 8.37 0.67
C GLY A 100 -9.28 8.59 -0.19
N PHE A 101 -8.43 9.53 0.21
CA PHE A 101 -7.20 9.88 -0.49
C PHE A 101 -6.16 8.74 -0.39
N SER A 102 -5.53 8.32 -1.52
CA SER A 102 -4.63 7.13 -1.54
C SER A 102 -3.41 7.26 -0.67
N GLN A 103 -2.89 8.47 -0.51
CA GLN A 103 -1.57 8.64 0.05
C GLN A 103 -1.55 8.39 1.56
N GLU A 104 -2.73 8.35 2.15
CA GLU A 104 -2.95 7.96 3.52
C GLU A 104 -3.38 6.49 3.62
N ARG A 105 -3.73 5.81 2.52
CA ARG A 105 -4.42 4.51 2.57
C ARG A 105 -4.03 3.62 1.40
N THR A 106 -3.30 2.55 1.69
CA THR A 106 -3.07 1.44 0.76
C THR A 106 -3.80 0.20 1.26
N ALA A 107 -4.51 -0.49 0.39
CA ALA A 107 -4.74 -1.92 0.59
C ALA A 107 -4.01 -2.71 -0.49
N TYR A 108 -3.61 -3.94 -0.20
CA TYR A 108 -2.84 -4.75 -1.15
C TYR A 108 -3.11 -6.23 -0.95
N VAL A 109 -2.85 -7.03 -1.99
CA VAL A 109 -2.87 -8.49 -1.88
C VAL A 109 -1.48 -9.00 -1.56
N GLN A 110 -1.37 -9.74 -0.48
CA GLN A 110 -0.25 -10.63 -0.22
C GLN A 110 -0.60 -12.03 -0.73
N LEU A 111 0.27 -12.62 -1.55
CA LEU A 111 0.13 -13.98 -2.05
C LEU A 111 1.36 -14.80 -1.66
N ARG A 112 1.13 -15.99 -1.11
CA ARG A 112 2.17 -16.95 -0.75
C ARG A 112 1.83 -18.32 -1.31
N VAL A 113 2.81 -18.97 -1.95
CA VAL A 113 2.73 -20.38 -2.35
C VAL A 113 3.85 -21.16 -1.66
N THR A 114 3.48 -22.20 -0.95
CA THR A 114 4.42 -23.11 -0.29
C THR A 114 4.15 -24.57 -0.65
N ASP A 115 5.16 -25.42 -0.51
CA ASP A 115 4.97 -26.87 -0.53
C ASP A 115 4.44 -27.37 0.84
N ALA A 116 4.19 -28.68 0.95
CA ALA A 116 3.71 -29.30 2.19
C ALA A 116 4.75 -29.35 3.33
N ASN A 117 6.03 -29.05 3.06
CA ASN A 117 7.05 -28.84 4.09
C ASN A 117 7.19 -27.36 4.51
N GLY A 118 6.44 -26.45 3.90
CA GLY A 118 6.55 -25.01 4.11
C GLY A 118 7.65 -24.33 3.28
N PHE A 119 8.27 -25.03 2.32
CA PHE A 119 9.23 -24.44 1.39
C PHE A 119 8.52 -23.38 0.52
N LEU A 120 9.03 -22.16 0.53
CA LEU A 120 8.46 -21.04 -0.20
C LEU A 120 8.80 -21.14 -1.70
N LEU A 121 7.76 -21.18 -2.54
CA LEU A 121 7.88 -21.26 -3.99
C LEU A 121 7.61 -19.91 -4.66
N TYR A 122 6.73 -19.11 -4.08
CA TYR A 122 6.38 -17.79 -4.59
C TYR A 122 5.87 -16.91 -3.45
N GLN A 123 6.22 -15.62 -3.51
CA GLN A 123 5.68 -14.60 -2.61
C GLN A 123 5.53 -13.26 -3.33
N SER A 124 4.39 -12.59 -3.10
CA SER A 124 4.11 -11.21 -3.53
C SER A 124 3.42 -10.45 -2.41
N GLY A 125 3.53 -9.13 -2.39
CA GLY A 125 2.94 -8.26 -1.39
C GLY A 125 3.42 -8.57 0.03
N TYR A 126 4.72 -8.83 0.19
CA TYR A 126 5.33 -9.06 1.49
C TYR A 126 6.19 -7.87 1.89
N VAL A 127 6.54 -7.83 3.16
CA VAL A 127 7.39 -6.81 3.77
C VAL A 127 8.65 -7.50 4.32
N VAL A 128 9.76 -6.79 4.32
CA VAL A 128 11.05 -7.27 4.84
C VAL A 128 11.59 -6.21 5.76
N ASP A 129 11.85 -6.62 7.00
CA ASP A 129 12.51 -5.81 8.03
C ASP A 129 13.89 -5.32 7.55
N LYS A 130 14.04 -4.00 7.39
CA LYS A 130 15.16 -3.33 6.74
C LYS A 130 15.49 -2.05 7.51
N PRO A 131 16.78 -1.66 7.58
CA PRO A 131 17.14 -0.40 8.19
C PRO A 131 16.61 0.80 7.38
N HIS A 132 16.08 1.81 8.07
CA HIS A 132 15.69 3.10 7.51
C HIS A 132 16.58 4.28 8.00
N PRO A 133 17.81 4.48 7.45
CA PRO A 133 18.70 5.56 7.88
C PRO A 133 18.11 6.97 7.76
N ASN A 134 17.10 7.11 6.91
CA ASN A 134 16.37 8.34 6.61
C ASN A 134 15.48 8.83 7.76
N THR A 135 15.01 7.91 8.60
CA THR A 135 14.21 8.18 9.80
C THR A 135 15.02 8.03 11.08
N GLY A 136 16.23 7.46 10.97
CA GLY A 136 17.19 7.31 12.06
C GLY A 136 17.38 5.88 12.53
N GLU A 137 16.65 4.93 11.95
CA GLU A 137 16.85 3.51 12.16
C GLU A 137 18.07 3.03 11.37
N THR A 138 19.00 2.36 12.06
CA THR A 138 20.30 1.97 11.47
C THR A 138 20.47 0.47 11.34
N ALA A 139 19.54 -0.31 11.88
CA ALA A 139 19.52 -1.76 11.82
C ALA A 139 18.06 -2.24 11.96
N PRO A 140 17.69 -3.35 11.30
CA PRO A 140 16.39 -4.01 11.44
C PRO A 140 15.97 -4.15 12.91
N ASP A 141 14.74 -3.81 13.24
CA ASP A 141 14.23 -3.75 14.61
C ASP A 141 13.14 -4.80 14.91
N GLY A 142 12.69 -5.53 13.89
CA GLY A 142 11.64 -6.55 13.96
C GLY A 142 10.21 -6.03 13.80
N ASN A 143 10.03 -4.72 13.62
CA ASN A 143 8.78 -4.11 13.22
C ASN A 143 8.57 -4.32 11.72
N LEU A 144 7.32 -4.59 11.33
CA LEU A 144 6.95 -4.77 9.92
C LEU A 144 5.85 -3.80 9.51
N ASP A 145 5.33 -3.01 10.44
CA ASP A 145 4.24 -2.08 10.18
C ASP A 145 4.73 -0.82 9.46
N ASP A 146 6.02 -0.52 9.57
CA ASP A 146 6.78 0.59 8.99
C ASP A 146 7.53 0.21 7.69
N GLU A 147 7.40 -1.05 7.28
CA GLU A 147 8.09 -1.55 6.10
C GLU A 147 7.36 -1.26 4.80
N ASP A 148 8.13 -0.91 3.77
CA ASP A 148 7.58 -0.83 2.42
C ASP A 148 7.22 -2.23 1.89
N ILE A 149 6.11 -2.30 1.16
CA ILE A 149 5.77 -3.51 0.42
C ILE A 149 6.86 -3.77 -0.63
N GLU A 150 7.45 -4.96 -0.61
CA GLU A 150 8.35 -5.39 -1.66
C GLU A 150 7.66 -5.28 -3.02
N HIS A 151 8.42 -4.86 -4.04
CA HIS A 151 7.95 -4.48 -5.38
C HIS A 151 7.33 -3.08 -5.49
N VAL A 152 7.26 -2.29 -4.40
CA VAL A 152 7.05 -0.84 -4.47
C VAL A 152 8.41 -0.16 -4.46
N HIS A 153 8.70 0.64 -5.49
CA HIS A 153 9.83 1.56 -5.49
C HIS A 153 9.31 2.98 -5.66
N ALA A 154 9.76 3.85 -4.77
CA ALA A 154 9.32 5.22 -4.65
C ALA A 154 10.51 6.10 -4.29
N VAL A 155 10.90 7.00 -5.19
CA VAL A 155 11.93 7.99 -4.88
C VAL A 155 11.21 9.25 -4.44
N VAL A 156 11.19 9.51 -3.12
CA VAL A 156 10.57 10.70 -2.55
C VAL A 156 11.64 11.73 -2.20
N ASP A 157 11.71 12.79 -2.99
CA ASP A 157 12.61 13.93 -2.76
C ASP A 157 11.98 14.87 -1.70
N PRO A 158 12.58 15.04 -0.51
CA PRO A 158 12.09 15.98 0.49
C PRO A 158 12.24 17.44 0.05
N GLY A 159 13.06 17.74 -0.96
CA GLY A 159 13.19 19.05 -1.58
C GLY A 159 14.11 20.01 -0.81
N LYS A 160 15.40 19.69 -0.64
CA LYS A 160 16.36 20.70 -0.13
C LYS A 160 16.73 21.70 -1.21
N PHE A 161 16.64 23.00 -0.91
CA PHE A 161 17.29 24.06 -1.68
C PHE A 161 18.72 23.62 -2.01
N ALA A 162 18.95 23.30 -3.29
CA ALA A 162 20.29 23.04 -3.81
C ALA A 162 20.99 24.38 -3.97
N ASP A 163 21.61 24.88 -2.90
CA ASP A 163 22.68 25.87 -3.04
C ASP A 163 23.98 25.11 -3.29
N GLY A 164 24.21 24.73 -4.56
CA GLY A 164 25.37 23.96 -4.99
C GLY A 164 25.07 23.09 -6.20
N SER A 165 25.97 23.13 -7.20
CA SER A 165 25.88 22.28 -8.38
C SER A 165 25.92 20.81 -7.99
N TYR A 166 24.84 20.11 -8.31
CA TYR A 166 24.68 18.67 -8.26
C TYR A 166 25.94 17.91 -8.74
N THR A 167 26.44 16.98 -7.93
CA THR A 167 27.48 16.02 -8.33
C THR A 167 26.87 14.60 -8.29
N PRO A 168 26.71 13.91 -9.43
CA PRO A 168 26.22 12.55 -9.46
C PRO A 168 27.10 11.61 -8.63
N GLY A 169 26.50 10.82 -7.74
CA GLY A 169 26.99 9.46 -7.49
C GLY A 169 26.89 8.67 -8.79
N THR A 170 27.54 7.51 -8.89
CA THR A 170 27.62 6.73 -10.14
C THR A 170 26.27 6.21 -10.68
N ALA A 171 25.14 6.59 -10.07
CA ALA A 171 23.80 6.60 -10.65
C ALA A 171 23.28 8.05 -10.67
N THR A 172 22.98 8.56 -11.86
CA THR A 172 22.68 9.96 -12.16
C THR A 172 21.30 10.41 -11.64
N ASN A 173 21.21 10.94 -10.41
CA ASN A 173 20.03 11.66 -9.89
C ASN A 173 20.34 13.09 -9.42
N GLY A 174 20.12 14.07 -10.31
CA GLY A 174 20.13 15.51 -10.00
C GLY A 174 18.76 15.98 -9.55
N GLY A 175 18.70 16.69 -8.42
CA GLY A 175 17.46 17.06 -7.73
C GLY A 175 16.40 17.66 -8.66
N ASN A 176 15.23 17.02 -8.66
CA ASN A 176 14.08 17.20 -9.55
C ASN A 176 12.88 16.57 -8.82
N ASN A 177 11.64 17.00 -9.12
CA ASN A 177 10.42 16.40 -8.56
C ASN A 177 10.50 14.86 -8.45
N ALA A 178 10.20 14.39 -7.25
CA ALA A 178 10.14 13.00 -6.82
C ALA A 178 9.27 12.16 -7.76
N VAL A 179 9.86 11.18 -8.43
CA VAL A 179 9.15 10.24 -9.29
C VAL A 179 9.28 8.88 -8.68
N PHE A 180 8.15 8.19 -8.56
CA PHE A 180 8.14 6.76 -8.36
C PHE A 180 8.78 6.12 -9.59
N GLU A 181 10.09 5.86 -9.54
CA GLU A 181 10.74 5.10 -10.59
C GLU A 181 10.34 3.63 -10.46
N SER A 182 9.89 3.07 -11.56
CA SER A 182 9.36 1.72 -11.66
C SER A 182 10.25 0.66 -11.00
N GLY A 183 9.73 0.00 -9.97
CA GLY A 183 10.09 -1.40 -9.73
C GLY A 183 9.69 -2.26 -10.94
N PRO A 184 10.09 -3.54 -11.01
CA PRO A 184 9.87 -4.43 -12.17
C PRO A 184 8.41 -4.58 -12.63
N ASP A 185 7.44 -4.07 -11.86
CA ASP A 185 6.07 -3.81 -12.25
C ASP A 185 5.92 -2.40 -12.86
N ASP A 186 6.44 -2.27 -14.07
CA ASP A 186 6.64 -1.04 -14.84
C ASP A 186 5.43 -0.07 -14.84
N GLY A 187 5.56 1.07 -14.15
CA GLY A 187 4.89 2.39 -14.31
C GLY A 187 3.37 2.50 -14.61
N PRO A 188 2.72 3.62 -14.21
CA PRO A 188 1.29 3.89 -14.52
C PRO A 188 0.95 3.71 -16.01
N GLU A 189 1.89 3.97 -16.93
CA GLU A 189 1.68 3.92 -18.37
C GLU A 189 1.51 2.50 -18.95
N LEU A 190 2.21 1.48 -18.41
CA LEU A 190 2.03 0.08 -18.83
C LEU A 190 0.90 -0.62 -18.03
N ARG A 191 0.54 -0.07 -16.86
CA ARG A 191 -0.52 -0.56 -15.96
C ARG A 191 -1.94 -0.30 -16.47
N VAL A 192 -2.14 0.63 -17.41
CA VAL A 192 -3.45 0.97 -18.00
C VAL A 192 -3.89 -0.02 -19.08
N TYR A 193 -2.96 -0.78 -19.70
CA TYR A 193 -3.27 -1.58 -20.90
C TYR A 193 -3.03 -3.09 -20.80
N ALA A 194 -2.16 -3.58 -19.92
CA ALA A 194 -2.06 -5.02 -19.63
C ALA A 194 -1.36 -5.22 -18.29
N GLY A 195 -2.12 -5.49 -17.22
CA GLY A 195 -1.51 -5.97 -15.99
C GLY A 195 -0.69 -7.21 -16.31
N LYS A 196 0.64 -7.15 -16.12
CA LYS A 196 1.47 -8.34 -16.27
C LYS A 196 0.95 -9.40 -15.28
N PRO A 197 0.85 -10.68 -15.68
CA PRO A 197 0.32 -11.74 -14.81
C PRO A 197 1.14 -12.04 -13.55
N GLU A 198 2.11 -11.24 -13.14
CA GLU A 198 3.06 -11.63 -12.09
C GLU A 198 3.52 -10.36 -11.37
N GLY A 199 3.01 -10.07 -10.17
CA GLY A 199 3.45 -8.88 -9.44
C GLY A 199 2.59 -8.49 -8.25
N LEU A 200 2.75 -7.24 -7.80
CA LEU A 200 2.06 -6.66 -6.67
C LEU A 200 0.69 -6.09 -7.05
N VAL A 201 -0.37 -6.55 -6.36
CA VAL A 201 -1.72 -5.98 -6.51
C VAL A 201 -1.98 -4.95 -5.42
N LEU A 202 -2.06 -3.68 -5.82
CA LEU A 202 -2.40 -2.55 -4.97
C LEU A 202 -3.84 -2.07 -5.23
N PHE A 203 -4.52 -1.70 -4.16
CA PHE A 203 -5.79 -0.97 -4.17
C PHE A 203 -5.54 0.42 -3.60
N ARG A 204 -5.54 1.43 -4.47
CA ARG A 204 -5.30 2.84 -4.15
C ARG A 204 -6.22 3.76 -4.95
N ASN A 205 -6.35 5.00 -4.47
CA ASN A 205 -7.00 6.16 -5.09
C ASN A 205 -5.97 7.27 -5.38
N GLU A 206 -5.12 7.08 -6.39
CA GLU A 206 -3.89 7.84 -6.61
C GLU A 206 -4.18 9.28 -7.06
N LEU A 207 -3.66 10.28 -6.34
CA LEU A 207 -3.66 11.64 -6.89
C LEU A 207 -2.56 11.73 -7.93
N THR A 208 -2.92 12.09 -9.14
CA THR A 208 -1.99 12.16 -10.26
C THR A 208 -1.97 13.57 -10.84
N HIS A 209 -0.77 14.03 -11.20
CA HIS A 209 -0.58 15.13 -12.12
C HIS A 209 -0.30 14.54 -13.49
N ILE A 210 -1.21 14.77 -14.42
CA ILE A 210 -1.07 14.37 -15.82
C ILE A 210 -0.47 15.55 -16.58
N PHE A 211 0.74 15.37 -17.09
CA PHE A 211 1.41 16.31 -17.98
C PHE A 211 1.03 15.98 -19.41
N LEU A 212 0.40 16.91 -20.12
CA LEU A 212 -0.01 16.69 -21.51
C LEU A 212 1.16 16.95 -22.47
N PRO A 213 1.24 16.20 -23.59
CA PRO A 213 2.29 16.41 -24.57
C PRO A 213 2.17 17.80 -25.19
N CYS A 214 3.30 18.49 -25.30
CA CYS A 214 3.33 19.76 -26.02
C CYS A 214 3.24 19.52 -27.54
N PRO A 215 2.30 20.13 -28.28
CA PRO A 215 2.24 20.01 -29.73
C PRO A 215 3.54 20.52 -30.37
N GLN A 216 4.26 19.66 -31.09
CA GLN A 216 5.42 20.09 -31.88
C GLN A 216 4.97 21.10 -32.95
N GLY A 217 5.45 22.34 -32.87
CA GLY A 217 5.33 23.33 -33.95
C GLY A 217 4.73 24.71 -33.63
N SER A 218 4.30 24.98 -32.41
CA SER A 218 3.93 26.35 -32.00
C SER A 218 5.12 27.01 -31.31
N ASP A 219 5.80 27.92 -32.02
CA ASP A 219 6.58 29.11 -31.58
C ASP A 219 7.35 29.14 -30.23
N GLY A 220 7.59 28.00 -29.57
CA GLY A 220 8.14 27.92 -28.22
C GLY A 220 7.19 28.35 -27.11
N SER A 221 5.96 28.82 -27.40
CA SER A 221 5.02 29.40 -26.42
C SER A 221 4.14 28.40 -25.68
N CYS A 222 4.53 27.13 -25.65
CA CYS A 222 3.91 26.10 -24.83
C CYS A 222 4.14 26.44 -23.35
N SER A 223 3.25 27.24 -22.80
CA SER A 223 3.12 27.47 -21.37
C SER A 223 2.46 26.23 -20.80
N THR A 224 3.16 25.58 -19.85
CA THR A 224 2.63 24.66 -18.83
C THR A 224 2.11 23.32 -19.36
N ASP A 225 2.81 22.19 -19.21
CA ASP A 225 3.30 21.67 -17.93
C ASP A 225 4.76 21.22 -18.00
N LEU A 226 5.61 21.98 -17.33
CA LEU A 226 6.98 21.59 -17.07
C LEU A 226 6.93 20.44 -16.08
N VAL A 227 7.67 19.36 -16.34
CA VAL A 227 7.73 18.19 -15.43
C VAL A 227 8.47 18.52 -14.12
N GLY A 228 8.77 19.80 -13.88
CA GLY A 228 9.59 20.26 -12.76
C GLY A 228 10.99 19.66 -12.75
N ARG A 229 11.48 19.21 -13.92
CA ARG A 229 12.82 18.64 -14.08
C ARG A 229 13.67 19.49 -15.00
N VAL A 230 14.98 19.43 -14.80
CA VAL A 230 15.97 19.95 -15.77
C VAL A 230 16.74 18.80 -16.44
N ASP A 231 17.03 18.95 -17.73
CA ASP A 231 17.91 18.03 -18.47
C ASP A 231 19.38 18.22 -18.04
N ALA A 232 20.28 17.41 -18.60
CA ALA A 232 21.71 17.47 -18.29
C ALA A 232 22.37 18.82 -18.67
N GLN A 233 21.67 19.65 -19.44
CA GLN A 233 22.10 20.97 -19.88
C GLN A 233 21.42 22.09 -19.07
N GLY A 234 20.61 21.76 -18.07
CA GLY A 234 19.90 22.72 -17.21
C GLY A 234 18.62 23.28 -17.84
N ASN A 235 18.18 22.79 -18.99
CA ASN A 235 16.93 23.22 -19.60
C ASN A 235 15.75 22.49 -18.96
N GLN A 236 14.62 23.18 -18.81
CA GLN A 236 13.43 22.52 -18.28
C GLN A 236 12.92 21.42 -19.21
N VAL A 237 12.66 20.25 -18.63
CA VAL A 237 12.09 19.11 -19.33
C VAL A 237 10.61 19.36 -19.56
N LYS A 238 10.21 19.25 -20.83
CA LYS A 238 8.82 19.31 -21.29
C LYS A 238 8.33 17.91 -21.60
N ALA A 239 7.09 17.60 -21.21
CA ALA A 239 6.46 16.34 -21.56
C ALA A 239 6.31 16.23 -23.10
N GLN A 240 6.97 15.23 -23.69
CA GLN A 240 6.88 14.93 -25.13
C GLN A 240 5.70 14.00 -25.45
N THR A 241 5.29 13.20 -24.46
CA THR A 241 4.12 12.33 -24.45
C THR A 241 3.27 12.68 -23.23
N ALA A 242 2.06 12.13 -23.12
CA ALA A 242 1.37 12.16 -21.83
C ALA A 242 2.27 11.51 -20.79
N HIS A 243 2.51 12.19 -19.68
CA HIS A 243 3.37 11.74 -18.58
C HIS A 243 2.58 11.86 -17.27
N PHE A 244 2.73 10.89 -16.38
CA PHE A 244 1.92 10.79 -15.16
C PHE A 244 2.84 10.80 -13.93
N GLU A 245 2.57 11.68 -12.98
CA GLU A 245 3.24 11.68 -11.68
C GLU A 245 2.23 11.52 -10.56
N GLU A 246 2.46 10.58 -9.65
CA GLU A 246 1.72 10.52 -8.39
C GLU A 246 2.20 11.68 -7.48
N THR A 247 1.25 12.38 -6.86
CA THR A 247 1.54 13.50 -5.96
C THR A 247 0.87 13.29 -4.61
N PHE A 248 1.48 13.75 -3.52
CA PHE A 248 0.89 13.73 -2.18
C PHE A 248 0.00 14.94 -1.88
N ASN A 249 -0.09 15.90 -2.81
CA ASN A 249 -0.81 17.14 -2.60
C ASN A 249 -2.00 17.27 -3.56
N ALA A 250 -3.21 17.31 -3.02
CA ALA A 250 -4.44 17.49 -3.80
C ALA A 250 -4.47 18.79 -4.62
N ALA A 251 -3.78 19.83 -4.19
CA ALA A 251 -3.67 21.08 -4.95
C ALA A 251 -2.71 21.00 -6.13
N LEU A 252 -1.76 20.04 -6.11
CA LEU A 252 -0.87 19.76 -7.23
C LEU A 252 -1.44 18.69 -8.16
N ALA A 253 -2.44 17.93 -7.73
CA ALA A 253 -3.08 16.92 -8.56
C ALA A 253 -4.06 17.59 -9.54
N ASN A 254 -4.07 17.12 -10.79
CA ASN A 254 -5.11 17.47 -11.77
C ASN A 254 -6.00 16.27 -12.13
N SER A 255 -5.74 15.12 -11.52
CA SER A 255 -6.46 13.87 -11.72
C SER A 255 -6.46 13.03 -10.44
N VAL A 256 -7.48 12.18 -10.31
CA VAL A 256 -7.58 11.16 -9.26
C VAL A 256 -7.81 9.82 -9.95
N ASP A 257 -6.83 8.93 -9.89
CA ASP A 257 -6.92 7.58 -10.43
C ASP A 257 -7.41 6.61 -9.35
N ASN A 258 -8.69 6.27 -9.44
CA ASN A 258 -9.32 5.29 -8.58
C ASN A 258 -9.46 3.92 -9.28
N PHE A 259 -8.89 3.71 -10.46
CA PHE A 259 -9.06 2.48 -11.25
C PHE A 259 -8.60 1.22 -10.51
N ARG A 260 -7.66 1.37 -9.58
CA ARG A 260 -7.08 0.28 -8.79
C ARG A 260 -7.92 -0.10 -7.57
N SER A 261 -8.75 0.82 -7.06
CA SER A 261 -9.69 0.49 -6.01
C SER A 261 -10.69 -0.60 -6.45
N LEU A 262 -11.07 -1.44 -5.49
CA LEU A 262 -12.13 -2.42 -5.69
C LEU A 262 -13.47 -1.70 -5.83
N GLN A 263 -14.15 -1.93 -6.95
CA GLN A 263 -15.50 -1.42 -7.16
C GLN A 263 -16.48 -2.07 -6.17
N PRO A 264 -17.49 -1.32 -5.70
CA PRO A 264 -18.48 -1.86 -4.77
C PRO A 264 -19.22 -3.04 -5.40
N LEU A 265 -19.23 -4.17 -4.71
CA LEU A 265 -19.99 -5.38 -5.05
C LEU A 265 -19.67 -5.96 -6.44
N GLN A 266 -18.53 -5.61 -7.02
CA GLN A 266 -18.07 -6.12 -8.31
C GLN A 266 -16.76 -6.88 -8.12
N PRO A 267 -16.81 -8.23 -8.09
CA PRO A 267 -15.59 -9.03 -7.97
C PRO A 267 -14.63 -8.76 -9.13
N ARG A 268 -13.34 -8.60 -8.80
CA ARG A 268 -12.27 -8.45 -9.77
C ARG A 268 -11.27 -9.58 -9.59
N THR A 269 -10.84 -10.18 -10.69
CA THR A 269 -9.89 -11.29 -10.67
C THR A 269 -8.50 -10.80 -11.04
N PHE A 270 -7.54 -11.07 -10.17
CA PHE A 270 -6.11 -10.86 -10.39
C PHE A 270 -5.48 -12.23 -10.67
N THR A 271 -4.79 -12.34 -11.80
CA THR A 271 -4.16 -13.60 -12.23
C THR A 271 -2.68 -13.50 -11.97
N TYR A 272 -2.16 -14.49 -11.23
CA TYR A 272 -0.74 -14.74 -11.00
C TYR A 272 -0.34 -15.96 -11.82
N GLU A 273 0.59 -15.81 -12.76
CA GLU A 273 1.20 -16.91 -13.51
C GLU A 273 2.53 -17.26 -12.84
N ILE A 274 2.55 -18.38 -12.10
CA ILE A 274 3.71 -18.72 -11.27
C ILE A 274 4.47 -19.84 -11.96
N GLN A 275 5.70 -19.57 -12.37
CA GLN A 275 6.62 -20.57 -12.89
C GLN A 275 7.17 -21.42 -11.74
N LEU A 276 6.84 -22.72 -11.72
CA LEU A 276 7.43 -23.64 -10.76
C LEU A 276 8.88 -24.00 -11.15
N PRO A 277 9.79 -24.19 -10.18
CA PRO A 277 11.13 -24.68 -10.45
C PRO A 277 11.12 -26.03 -11.17
N THR A 278 12.06 -26.20 -12.10
CA THR A 278 12.32 -27.46 -12.79
C THR A 278 12.93 -28.49 -11.86
N ALA A 279 12.88 -29.78 -12.24
CA ALA A 279 13.52 -30.85 -11.46
C ALA A 279 15.03 -30.63 -11.29
N GLU A 280 15.70 -30.06 -12.30
CA GLU A 280 17.13 -29.76 -12.27
C GLU A 280 17.45 -28.66 -11.24
N GLU A 281 16.66 -27.58 -11.20
CA GLU A 281 16.80 -26.50 -10.22
C GLU A 281 16.54 -27.00 -8.79
N LEU A 282 15.49 -27.83 -8.60
CA LEU A 282 15.18 -28.44 -7.31
C LEU A 282 16.31 -29.35 -6.83
N GLN A 283 16.88 -30.15 -7.73
CA GLN A 283 18.03 -31.00 -7.42
C GLN A 283 19.27 -30.17 -7.05
N ALA A 284 19.55 -29.07 -7.75
CA ALA A 284 20.65 -28.17 -7.44
C ALA A 284 20.50 -27.51 -6.05
N LEU A 285 19.25 -27.23 -5.65
CA LEU A 285 18.92 -26.70 -4.31
C LEU A 285 18.88 -27.77 -3.22
N GLY A 286 18.95 -29.06 -3.58
CA GLY A 286 18.76 -30.17 -2.64
C GLY A 286 17.34 -30.24 -2.06
N VAL A 287 16.35 -29.69 -2.77
CA VAL A 287 14.95 -29.61 -2.35
C VAL A 287 14.13 -30.65 -3.12
N THR A 288 13.25 -31.37 -2.43
CA THR A 288 12.23 -32.22 -3.06
C THR A 288 10.86 -31.68 -2.69
N LEU A 289 10.12 -31.20 -3.70
CA LEU A 289 8.78 -30.65 -3.48
C LEU A 289 7.83 -31.72 -2.95
N LYS A 290 7.07 -31.39 -1.90
CA LYS A 290 5.98 -32.23 -1.41
C LYS A 290 4.63 -31.59 -1.68
N GLY A 291 3.76 -32.36 -2.33
CA GLY A 291 2.36 -31.99 -2.54
C GLY A 291 1.47 -32.31 -1.33
N PRO A 292 0.26 -31.73 -1.27
CA PRO A 292 -0.23 -30.66 -2.14
C PRO A 292 0.50 -29.34 -1.88
N LEU A 293 0.59 -28.47 -2.90
CA LEU A 293 1.03 -27.09 -2.70
C LEU A 293 -0.08 -26.34 -1.96
N GLN A 294 0.32 -25.44 -1.06
CA GLN A 294 -0.57 -24.56 -0.30
C GLN A 294 -0.50 -23.15 -0.91
N ILE A 295 -1.65 -22.58 -1.20
CA ILE A 295 -1.79 -21.21 -1.67
C ILE A 295 -2.53 -20.43 -0.59
N HIS A 296 -1.93 -19.35 -0.14
CA HIS A 296 -2.53 -18.40 0.78
C HIS A 296 -2.57 -17.02 0.14
N ALA A 297 -3.75 -16.42 0.06
CA ALA A 297 -3.92 -15.04 -0.36
C ALA A 297 -4.63 -14.25 0.74
N GLN A 298 -4.17 -13.03 1.01
CA GLN A 298 -4.84 -12.12 1.92
C GLN A 298 -4.80 -10.68 1.44
N VAL A 299 -5.81 -9.91 1.80
CA VAL A 299 -5.82 -8.46 1.68
C VAL A 299 -5.30 -7.88 2.98
N ASN A 300 -4.31 -7.01 2.87
CA ASN A 300 -3.78 -6.21 3.97
C ASN A 300 -4.15 -4.75 3.75
N PHE A 301 -4.09 -3.95 4.81
CA PHE A 301 -4.35 -2.52 4.79
C PHE A 301 -3.27 -1.77 5.56
N GLU A 302 -2.58 -0.85 4.87
CA GLU A 302 -1.67 0.11 5.47
C GLU A 302 -2.47 1.28 6.01
N HIS A 303 -2.31 1.54 7.29
CA HIS A 303 -3.01 2.64 7.96
C HIS A 303 -2.50 4.01 7.51
N PHE A 304 -1.17 4.13 7.40
CA PHE A 304 -0.48 5.18 6.68
C PHE A 304 0.63 4.47 5.90
N PRO A 305 0.76 4.68 4.58
CA PRO A 305 1.88 4.12 3.83
C PRO A 305 3.19 4.55 4.50
N PRO A 306 4.07 3.61 4.90
CA PRO A 306 5.29 3.99 5.61
C PRO A 306 6.15 4.99 4.84
N LEU A 307 6.16 4.86 3.52
CA LEU A 307 6.75 5.83 2.60
C LEU A 307 6.31 7.28 2.87
N PHE A 308 5.01 7.52 3.10
CA PHE A 308 4.47 8.84 3.39
C PHE A 308 4.98 9.36 4.74
N LEU A 309 5.02 8.50 5.74
CA LEU A 309 5.51 8.85 7.07
C LEU A 309 7.01 9.16 7.07
N ARG A 310 7.81 8.36 6.34
CA ARG A 310 9.24 8.63 6.15
C ARG A 310 9.47 9.95 5.41
N TYR A 311 8.66 10.26 4.40
CA TYR A 311 8.71 11.57 3.74
C TYR A 311 8.42 12.73 4.71
N LEU A 312 7.39 12.60 5.55
CA LEU A 312 7.07 13.61 6.57
C LEU A 312 8.21 13.76 7.59
N ALA A 313 8.79 12.65 8.05
CA ALA A 313 9.90 12.64 8.99
C ALA A 313 11.14 13.33 8.40
N GLN A 314 11.52 12.99 7.18
CA GLN A 314 12.62 13.66 6.46
C GLN A 314 12.35 15.15 6.26
N THR A 315 11.13 15.50 5.85
CA THR A 315 10.80 16.88 5.45
C THR A 315 10.74 17.82 6.65
N THR A 316 10.23 17.32 7.78
CA THR A 316 9.99 18.12 9.00
C THR A 316 11.03 17.91 10.10
N GLY A 317 11.94 16.96 9.91
CA GLY A 317 13.04 16.68 10.83
C GLY A 317 14.08 17.80 10.90
N ALA A 318 15.10 17.61 11.75
CA ALA A 318 16.12 18.65 12.02
C ALA A 318 16.91 19.08 10.77
N GLY A 319 17.02 18.21 9.76
CA GLY A 319 17.70 18.47 8.49
C GLY A 319 16.78 18.73 7.30
N GLY A 320 15.46 18.76 7.53
CA GLY A 320 14.44 18.86 6.50
C GLY A 320 14.35 20.25 5.87
N PRO A 321 13.84 20.36 4.64
CA PRO A 321 13.83 21.62 3.91
C PRO A 321 12.62 22.52 4.18
N THR A 322 11.51 21.95 4.66
CA THR A 322 10.27 22.68 4.91
C THR A 322 9.78 22.34 6.30
N GLY A 323 9.77 23.33 7.19
CA GLY A 323 9.43 23.07 8.60
C GLY A 323 10.55 22.36 9.37
N ALA A 324 11.81 22.69 9.07
CA ALA A 324 12.97 22.18 9.79
C ALA A 324 12.79 22.32 11.31
N GLY A 325 12.93 21.20 12.02
CA GLY A 325 12.80 21.16 13.48
C GLY A 325 11.36 21.20 14.01
N LEU A 326 10.35 21.11 13.15
CA LEU A 326 8.98 20.84 13.60
C LEU A 326 8.86 19.43 14.20
N GLY A 327 9.64 18.47 13.66
CA GLY A 327 9.67 17.09 14.16
C GLY A 327 8.28 16.46 14.22
N LEU A 328 7.48 16.59 13.16
CA LEU A 328 6.09 16.15 13.17
C LEU A 328 5.97 14.62 13.28
N VAL A 329 6.94 13.91 12.70
CA VAL A 329 7.07 12.46 12.73
C VAL A 329 8.55 12.13 12.91
N ASP A 330 8.85 11.18 13.78
CA ASP A 330 10.16 10.55 13.92
C ASP A 330 9.99 9.03 13.89
N GLU A 331 11.10 8.29 13.82
CA GLU A 331 11.01 6.82 13.74
C GLU A 331 10.30 6.23 14.94
N LYS A 332 10.60 6.75 16.12
CA LYS A 332 9.99 6.25 17.36
C LYS A 332 8.46 6.33 17.31
N LEU A 333 7.91 7.43 16.76
CA LEU A 333 6.48 7.59 16.58
C LEU A 333 5.92 6.58 15.57
N ILE A 334 6.64 6.35 14.47
CA ILE A 334 6.28 5.35 13.45
C ILE A 334 6.22 3.97 14.12
N ASP A 335 7.28 3.55 14.82
CA ASP A 335 7.36 2.23 15.47
C ASP A 335 6.32 2.02 16.57
N ASP A 336 6.08 3.05 17.37
CA ASP A 336 5.16 2.94 18.49
C ASP A 336 3.69 2.91 18.05
N GLN A 337 3.35 3.58 16.93
CA GLN A 337 1.97 3.96 16.63
C GLN A 337 1.45 3.48 15.28
N LEU A 338 2.33 3.24 14.30
CA LEU A 338 1.92 2.70 13.01
C LEU A 338 1.57 1.22 13.16
N ARG A 339 0.32 0.89 12.89
CA ARG A 339 -0.21 -0.48 12.99
C ARG A 339 -1.02 -0.78 11.74
N ASN A 340 -0.48 -1.63 10.88
CA ASN A 340 -1.20 -2.11 9.72
C ASN A 340 -2.25 -3.14 10.13
N VAL A 341 -3.24 -3.34 9.28
CA VAL A 341 -4.24 -4.38 9.47
C VAL A 341 -3.97 -5.48 8.47
N THR A 342 -3.37 -6.57 8.95
CA THR A 342 -3.14 -7.77 8.15
C THR A 342 -4.40 -8.63 8.12
N SER A 343 -4.52 -9.46 7.08
CA SER A 343 -5.62 -10.43 6.98
C SER A 343 -7.00 -9.79 7.09
N VAL A 344 -7.18 -8.62 6.46
CA VAL A 344 -8.49 -7.97 6.30
C VAL A 344 -9.49 -8.98 5.76
N SER A 345 -9.10 -9.68 4.71
CA SER A 345 -9.73 -10.93 4.31
C SER A 345 -8.68 -11.88 3.79
N SER A 346 -8.91 -13.19 3.91
CA SER A 346 -7.98 -14.20 3.43
C SER A 346 -8.72 -15.37 2.79
N ALA A 347 -8.01 -16.09 1.94
CA ALA A 347 -8.45 -17.33 1.35
C ALA A 347 -7.26 -18.29 1.22
N ASP A 348 -7.52 -19.55 1.53
CA ASP A 348 -6.57 -20.65 1.37
C ASP A 348 -7.08 -21.62 0.30
N SER A 349 -6.14 -22.23 -0.41
CA SER A 349 -6.42 -23.31 -1.37
C SER A 349 -5.27 -24.30 -1.40
N THR A 350 -5.55 -25.52 -1.84
CA THR A 350 -4.54 -26.54 -2.06
C THR A 350 -4.55 -26.98 -3.51
N VAL A 351 -3.38 -27.23 -4.07
CA VAL A 351 -3.21 -27.62 -5.46
C VAL A 351 -2.42 -28.91 -5.54
N THR A 352 -2.91 -29.85 -6.34
CA THR A 352 -2.31 -31.18 -6.47
C THR A 352 -1.02 -31.07 -7.29
N LEU A 353 0.12 -31.41 -6.69
CA LEU A 353 1.39 -31.53 -7.41
C LEU A 353 1.47 -32.92 -8.05
N VAL A 354 1.49 -32.97 -9.38
CA VAL A 354 1.76 -34.18 -10.17
C VAL A 354 3.26 -34.31 -10.30
N GLN A 355 3.79 -35.46 -9.86
CA GLN A 355 5.20 -35.80 -9.91
C GLN A 355 5.57 -36.43 -11.25
#